data_AF-A0A4P5VKZ1-F1
#
_entry.id   AF-A0A4P5VKZ1-F1
#
_cell.length_a   1.000
_cell.length_b   1.000
_cell.length_c   1.000
_cell.angle_alpha   90.00
_cell.angle_beta   90.00
_cell.angle_gamma   90.00
#
_symmetry.space_group_name_H-M   'P 1'
#
loop_
_entity.id
_entity.type
_entity.pdbx_description
1 polymer ?
#
loop_
_entity_poly.entity_id
_entity_poly.type
_entity_poly.pdbx_seq_one_letter_code
_entity_poly.pdbx_strand_id
1 'polypeptide(L)'
;MRPQLETRLAKVCVETAAGGNPELRRSLVEPCQQLAVPTSRCLIEETDSSGRGLGVVTELLSGRFGDDSEVVVKRCLARLFGIPADSLRDVRLRDLGRHFGSRQVGVEGP
;
A
#
# COMPACT_ATOMS: atom_id res chain seq x y z
N MET A 1 -14.76 9.82 -1.83
CA MET A 1 -13.71 8.89 -2.30
C MET A 1 -13.06 8.09 -1.17
N ARG A 2 -12.61 8.73 -0.09
CA ARG A 2 -11.83 8.07 0.98
C ARG A 2 -12.43 6.76 1.57
N PRO A 3 -13.73 6.67 1.91
CA PRO A 3 -14.28 5.43 2.49
C PRO A 3 -14.21 4.22 1.54
N GLN A 4 -14.34 4.46 0.23
CA GLN A 4 -14.23 3.39 -0.77
C GLN A 4 -12.78 2.89 -0.91
N LEU A 5 -11.81 3.80 -0.78
CA LEU A 5 -10.39 3.46 -0.82
C LEU A 5 -9.98 2.65 0.43
N GLU A 6 -10.42 3.07 1.62
CA GLU A 6 -10.18 2.35 2.87
C GLU A 6 -10.71 0.91 2.80
N THR A 7 -11.96 0.72 2.36
CA THR A 7 -12.54 -0.62 2.20
C THR A 7 -11.76 -1.48 1.20
N ARG A 8 -11.33 -0.91 0.07
CA ARG A 8 -10.52 -1.64 -0.93
C ARG A 8 -9.16 -2.03 -0.39
N LEU A 9 -8.47 -1.12 0.28
CA LEU A 9 -7.16 -1.39 0.90
C LEU A 9 -7.26 -2.48 1.96
N ALA A 10 -8.26 -2.40 2.84
CA ALA A 10 -8.49 -3.42 3.87
C ALA A 10 -8.75 -4.79 3.23
N LYS A 11 -9.58 -4.86 2.19
CA LYS A 11 -9.88 -6.09 1.46
C LYS A 11 -8.61 -6.71 0.85
N VAL A 12 -7.82 -5.92 0.13
CA VAL A 12 -6.58 -6.39 -0.51
C VAL A 12 -5.55 -6.85 0.53
N CYS A 13 -5.43 -6.13 1.64
CA CYS A 13 -4.57 -6.51 2.77
C CYS A 13 -4.95 -7.90 3.30
N VAL A 14 -6.23 -8.14 3.59
CA VAL A 14 -6.71 -9.44 4.07
C VAL A 14 -6.47 -10.53 3.04
N GLU A 15 -6.80 -10.29 1.77
CA GLU A 15 -6.64 -11.29 0.70
C GLU A 15 -5.17 -11.68 0.49
N THR A 16 -4.27 -10.70 0.56
CA THR A 16 -2.83 -10.91 0.36
C THR A 16 -2.19 -11.58 1.56
N ALA A 17 -2.43 -11.07 2.78
CA ALA A 17 -1.78 -11.55 3.99
C ALA A 17 -2.35 -12.89 4.48
N ALA A 18 -3.62 -13.18 4.21
CA ALA A 18 -4.20 -14.47 4.61
C ALA A 18 -3.67 -15.65 3.78
N GLY A 19 -3.16 -15.41 2.56
CA GLY A 19 -2.65 -16.48 1.69
C GLY A 19 -3.65 -17.61 1.42
N GLY A 20 -4.96 -17.32 1.51
CA GLY A 20 -6.04 -18.31 1.38
C GLY A 20 -6.47 -18.99 2.69
N ASN A 21 -5.77 -18.80 3.81
CA ASN A 21 -6.13 -19.37 5.11
C ASN A 21 -7.39 -18.67 5.70
N PRO A 22 -8.49 -19.40 5.97
CA PRO A 22 -9.75 -18.81 6.42
C PRO A 22 -9.72 -18.34 7.87
N GLU A 23 -9.00 -19.01 8.76
CA GLU A 23 -8.81 -18.60 10.15
C GLU A 23 -8.03 -17.29 10.22
N LEU A 24 -6.91 -17.21 9.48
CA LEU A 24 -6.07 -16.03 9.39
C LEU A 24 -6.83 -14.85 8.74
N ARG A 25 -7.65 -15.13 7.72
CA ARG A 25 -8.53 -14.13 7.11
C ARG A 25 -9.42 -13.45 8.16
N ARG A 26 -10.02 -14.21 9.09
CA ARG A 26 -10.88 -13.63 10.15
C ARG A 26 -10.09 -12.76 11.12
N SER A 27 -8.90 -13.21 11.55
CA SER A 27 -8.07 -12.43 12.47
C SER A 27 -7.47 -11.17 11.84
N LEU A 28 -7.33 -11.13 10.51
CA LEU A 28 -6.76 -9.99 9.79
C LEU A 28 -7.78 -8.88 9.45
N VAL A 29 -9.09 -9.11 9.60
CA VAL A 29 -10.12 -8.12 9.22
C VAL A 29 -9.89 -6.79 9.95
N GLU A 30 -9.81 -6.81 11.28
CA GLU A 30 -9.65 -5.61 12.08
C GLU A 30 -8.26 -4.95 11.88
N PRO A 31 -7.12 -5.67 11.93
CA PRO A 31 -5.81 -5.09 11.64
C PRO A 31 -5.72 -4.42 10.27
N CYS A 32 -6.26 -5.06 9.23
CA CYS A 32 -6.25 -4.50 7.88
C CYS A 32 -7.16 -3.27 7.74
N GLN A 33 -8.27 -3.21 8.48
CA GLN A 33 -9.10 -2.00 8.56
C GLN A 33 -8.36 -0.86 9.26
N GLN A 34 -7.72 -1.14 10.39
CA GLN A 34 -6.93 -0.15 11.13
C GLN A 34 -5.76 0.38 10.30
N LEU A 35 -5.11 -0.47 9.49
CA LEU A 35 -4.05 -0.06 8.57
C LEU A 35 -4.56 0.74 7.36
N ALA A 36 -5.76 0.43 6.86
CA ALA A 36 -6.33 1.07 5.68
C ALA A 36 -6.61 2.57 5.90
N VAL A 37 -6.98 2.98 7.11
CA VAL A 37 -7.25 4.39 7.45
C VAL A 37 -6.02 5.29 7.25
N PRO A 38 -4.88 5.09 7.95
CA PRO A 38 -3.69 5.91 7.76
C PRO A 38 -3.11 5.75 6.36
N THR A 39 -3.19 4.56 5.75
CA THR A 39 -2.71 4.33 4.39
C THR A 39 -3.49 5.14 3.36
N SER A 40 -4.83 5.12 3.43
CA SER A 40 -5.68 5.88 2.50
C SER A 40 -5.45 7.39 2.62
N ARG A 41 -5.32 7.89 3.86
CA ARG A 41 -5.01 9.28 4.15
C ARG A 41 -3.67 9.68 3.55
N CYS A 42 -2.65 8.86 3.77
CA CYS A 42 -1.31 9.08 3.27
C CYS A 42 -1.25 9.12 1.73
N LEU A 43 -1.93 8.19 1.04
CA LEU A 43 -2.01 8.20 -0.42
C LEU A 43 -2.68 9.46 -0.97
N ILE A 44 -3.76 9.92 -0.34
CA ILE A 44 -4.46 11.15 -0.74
C ILE A 44 -3.55 12.37 -0.51
N GLU A 45 -2.95 12.50 0.68
CA GLU A 45 -2.08 13.62 1.02
C GLU A 45 -0.83 13.67 0.13
N GLU A 46 -0.21 12.54 -0.21
CA GLU A 46 0.94 12.51 -1.13
C GLU A 46 0.52 12.77 -2.59
N THR A 47 -0.68 12.36 -3.00
CA THR A 47 -1.22 12.70 -4.33
C THR A 47 -1.39 14.22 -4.47
N ASP A 48 -1.93 14.86 -3.44
CA ASP A 48 -2.18 16.30 -3.42
C ASP A 48 -0.88 17.11 -3.28
N SER A 49 0.00 16.72 -2.36
CA SER A 49 1.21 17.49 -2.02
C SER A 49 2.38 17.30 -3.00
N SER A 50 2.42 16.19 -3.75
CA SER A 50 3.49 15.93 -4.73
C SER A 50 3.30 16.67 -6.06
N GLY A 51 2.16 17.32 -6.27
CA GLY A 51 1.81 17.93 -7.55
C GLY A 51 1.50 16.93 -8.66
N ARG A 52 1.35 15.64 -8.33
CA ARG A 52 1.14 14.53 -9.29
C ARG A 52 -0.32 14.15 -9.49
N GLY A 53 -1.25 14.84 -8.82
CA GLY A 53 -2.68 14.50 -8.85
C GLY A 53 -3.26 14.33 -10.26
N LEU A 54 -2.93 15.21 -11.21
CA LEU A 54 -3.39 15.08 -12.60
C LEU A 54 -2.88 13.78 -13.24
N GLY A 55 -1.59 13.48 -13.08
CA GLY A 55 -0.96 12.28 -13.63
C GLY A 55 -1.57 10.99 -13.06
N VAL A 56 -1.76 10.95 -11.73
CA VAL A 56 -2.47 9.84 -11.07
C VAL A 56 -3.88 9.67 -11.62
N VAL A 57 -4.64 10.75 -11.81
CA VAL A 57 -5.98 10.67 -12.40
C VAL A 57 -5.94 10.14 -13.84
N THR A 58 -5.00 10.61 -14.66
CA THR A 58 -4.83 10.12 -16.05
C THR A 58 -4.47 8.63 -16.08
N GLU A 59 -3.62 8.16 -15.18
CA GLU A 59 -3.26 6.75 -15.04
C GLU A 59 -4.47 5.90 -14.66
N LEU A 60 -5.25 6.33 -13.66
CA LEU A 60 -6.48 5.66 -13.23
C LEU A 60 -7.53 5.58 -14.34
N LEU A 61 -7.75 6.67 -15.09
CA LEU A 61 -8.66 6.70 -16.23
C LEU A 61 -8.21 5.76 -17.36
N SER A 62 -6.90 5.59 -17.51
CA SER A 62 -6.32 4.63 -18.46
C SER A 62 -6.30 3.19 -17.93
N GLY A 63 -6.78 2.95 -16.70
CA GLY A 63 -6.76 1.64 -16.06
C GLY A 63 -5.36 1.10 -15.76
N ARG A 64 -4.35 1.97 -15.61
CA ARG A 64 -2.96 1.58 -15.41
C ARG A 64 -2.38 2.13 -14.10
N PHE A 65 -1.30 1.50 -13.64
CA PHE A 65 -0.42 2.02 -12.60
C PHE A 65 0.87 2.50 -13.26
N GLY A 66 1.19 3.79 -13.17
CA GLY A 66 2.36 4.39 -13.82
C GLY A 66 3.28 5.13 -12.85
N ASP A 67 4.16 5.95 -13.42
CA ASP A 67 5.26 6.62 -12.69
C ASP A 67 4.74 7.58 -11.61
N ASP A 68 3.61 8.25 -11.85
CA ASP A 68 3.04 9.20 -10.89
C ASP A 68 2.48 8.45 -9.68
N SER A 69 1.72 7.39 -9.91
CA SER A 69 1.22 6.51 -8.85
C SER A 69 2.38 5.83 -8.10
N GLU A 70 3.45 5.41 -8.79
CA GLU A 70 4.63 4.80 -8.17
C GLU A 70 5.30 5.76 -7.19
N VAL A 71 5.48 7.03 -7.55
CA VAL A 71 6.08 8.03 -6.65
C VAL A 71 5.20 8.28 -5.43
N VAL A 72 3.89 8.43 -5.61
CA VAL A 72 2.93 8.60 -4.49
C VAL A 72 3.02 7.45 -3.51
N VAL A 73 3.01 6.20 -4.01
CA VAL A 73 3.11 5.01 -3.15
C VAL A 73 4.45 4.97 -2.40
N LYS A 74 5.57 5.26 -3.05
CA LYS A 74 6.90 5.29 -2.41
C LYS A 74 6.98 6.32 -1.30
N ARG A 75 6.54 7.56 -1.56
CA ARG A 75 6.56 8.62 -0.55
C ARG A 75 5.64 8.28 0.60
N CYS A 76 4.49 7.68 0.31
CA CYS A 76 3.58 7.24 1.35
C CYS A 76 4.18 6.13 2.21
N LEU A 77 4.82 5.11 1.61
CA LEU A 77 5.53 4.07 2.33
C LEU A 77 6.64 4.67 3.22
N ALA A 78 7.46 5.58 2.67
CA ALA A 78 8.51 6.25 3.43
C ALA A 78 7.94 6.96 4.68
N ARG A 79 6.82 7.68 4.51
CA ARG A 79 6.16 8.37 5.62
C ARG A 79 5.58 7.41 6.66
N LEU A 80 4.97 6.30 6.23
CA LEU A 80 4.46 5.27 7.14
C LEU A 80 5.58 4.59 7.94
N PHE A 81 6.78 4.46 7.37
CA PHE A 81 7.96 3.93 8.06
C PHE A 81 8.76 4.98 8.82
N GLY A 82 8.35 6.25 8.82
CA GLY A 82 9.05 7.34 9.51
C GLY A 82 10.42 7.69 8.91
N ILE A 83 10.64 7.41 7.62
CA ILE A 83 11.88 7.72 6.89
C ILE A 83 11.66 8.90 5.93
N PRO A 84 12.74 9.55 5.43
CA PRO A 84 12.60 10.69 4.52
C PRO A 84 11.80 10.34 3.25
N ALA A 85 10.91 11.23 2.81
CA ALA A 85 9.95 10.94 1.74
C ALA A 85 10.58 10.46 0.42
N ASP A 86 11.77 10.98 0.09
CA ASP A 86 12.48 10.64 -1.15
C ASP A 86 13.49 9.49 -1.00
N SER A 87 13.57 8.86 0.18
CA SER A 87 14.49 7.75 0.46
C SER A 87 14.24 6.51 -0.41
N LEU A 88 13.02 6.33 -0.90
CA LEU A 88 12.63 5.21 -1.76
C LEU A 88 12.67 5.56 -3.25
N ARG A 89 13.14 6.75 -3.64
CA ARG A 89 13.10 7.26 -5.02
C ARG A 89 13.69 6.26 -6.03
N ASP A 90 14.88 5.75 -5.73
CA ASP A 90 15.64 4.85 -6.63
C ASP A 90 15.30 3.38 -6.43
N VAL A 91 14.40 3.05 -5.49
CA VAL A 91 13.96 1.69 -5.22
C VAL A 91 12.75 1.37 -6.08
N ARG A 92 12.73 0.24 -6.79
CA ARG A 92 11.54 -0.18 -7.56
C ARG A 92 10.54 -0.84 -6.64
N LEU A 93 9.24 -0.54 -6.77
CA LEU A 93 8.21 -1.12 -5.89
C LEU A 93 8.18 -2.66 -5.92
N ARG A 94 8.45 -3.26 -7.07
CA ARG A 94 8.58 -4.72 -7.22
C ARG A 94 9.69 -5.34 -6.38
N ASP A 95 10.75 -4.58 -6.09
CA ASP A 95 11.86 -5.04 -5.28
C ASP A 95 11.52 -4.95 -3.79
N LEU A 96 10.75 -3.92 -3.38
CA LEU A 96 10.16 -3.85 -2.04
C LEU A 96 9.21 -5.01 -1.78
N GLY A 97 8.27 -5.27 -2.70
CA GLY A 97 7.29 -6.35 -2.55
C GLY A 97 7.94 -7.72 -2.40
N ARG A 98 9.05 -7.98 -3.12
CA ARG A 98 9.83 -9.21 -2.97
C ARG A 98 10.42 -9.35 -1.57
N HIS A 99 11.04 -8.31 -1.03
CA HIS A 99 11.67 -8.37 0.29
C HIS A 99 10.67 -8.50 1.45
N PHE A 100 9.52 -7.82 1.36
CA PHE A 100 8.48 -7.92 2.39
C PHE A 100 7.65 -9.21 2.26
N GLY A 101 7.38 -9.68 1.02
CA GLY A 101 6.68 -10.93 0.77
C GLY A 101 7.49 -12.17 1.17
N SER A 102 8.81 -12.14 1.02
CA SER A 102 9.68 -13.25 1.43
C SER A 102 9.82 -13.41 2.96
N ARG A 103 9.45 -12.40 3.76
CA ARG A 103 9.54 -12.47 5.22
C ARG A 103 8.32 -13.10 5.91
N GLN A 104 7.22 -13.36 5.19
CA GLN A 104 6.00 -13.94 5.78
C GLN A 104 5.85 -15.46 5.57
N VAL A 105 6.78 -16.14 4.89
CA VAL A 105 6.84 -17.62 4.77
C VAL A 105 7.92 -18.18 5.71
N GLY A 106 7.95 -17.68 6.94
CA GLY A 106 8.94 -18.05 7.96
C GLY A 106 8.34 -17.93 9.36
N VAL A 107 7.21 -18.58 9.61
CA VAL A 107 6.85 -18.97 10.98
C VAL A 107 7.54 -20.31 11.22
N GLU A 108 8.78 -20.23 11.70
CA GLU A 108 9.54 -21.34 12.24
C GLU A 108 8.83 -21.87 13.50
N GLY A 109 8.80 -23.20 13.64
CA GLY A 109 8.17 -23.92 14.75
C GLY A 109 8.78 -23.61 16.13
N PRO A 110 8.17 -24.16 17.18
CA PRO A 110 8.66 -25.45 17.68
C PRO A 110 7.64 -26.60 17.60
#